data_AF-A0A844BAD1-F1
#
_entry.id   AF-A0A844BAD1-F1
#
_cell.length_a   1.000
_cell.length_b   1.000
_cell.length_c   1.000
_cell.angle_alpha   90.00
_cell.angle_beta   90.00
_cell.angle_gamma   90.00
#
_symmetry.space_group_name_H-M   'P 1'
#
loop_
_entity.id
_entity.type
_entity.pdbx_description
1 polymer ?
#
loop_
_entity_poly.entity_id
_entity_poly.type
_entity_poly.pdbx_seq_one_letter_code
_entity_poly.pdbx_strand_id
1 'polypeptide(L)'
;MSPANIFYAIILAGGFLAGQSENPVWVILVIAALATVARVLDPEAAAARAAQGKTLAKALPMLVFNQIIWVNLVFLIGFGIVWALGAPVVALPLWLPILVSAVGLVGAAVMSRKG
;
A
#
# COMPACT_ATOMS: atom_id res chain seq x y z
N MET A 1 -7.78 -7.96 13.97
CA MET A 1 -6.97 -7.13 13.06
C MET A 1 -6.75 -5.79 13.73
N SER A 2 -5.51 -5.30 13.85
CA SER A 2 -5.27 -3.95 14.39
C SER A 2 -5.81 -2.90 13.41
N PRO A 3 -6.26 -1.72 13.89
CA PRO A 3 -6.74 -0.64 13.02
C PRO A 3 -5.72 -0.23 11.94
N ALA A 4 -4.42 -0.29 12.25
CA ALA A 4 -3.34 -0.04 11.29
C ALA A 4 -3.39 -0.99 10.08
N ASN A 5 -3.70 -2.27 10.30
CA ASN A 5 -3.83 -3.26 9.22
C ASN A 5 -5.03 -3.00 8.31
N ILE A 6 -6.11 -2.40 8.83
CA ILE A 6 -7.28 -2.03 8.02
C ILE A 6 -6.90 -0.90 7.06
N PHE A 7 -6.24 0.14 7.55
CA PHE A 7 -5.80 1.26 6.72
C PHE A 7 -4.72 0.86 5.72
N TYR A 8 -3.85 -0.06 6.09
CA TYR A 8 -2.92 -0.68 5.16
C TYR A 8 -3.64 -1.45 4.04
N ALA A 9 -4.70 -2.20 4.36
CA ALA A 9 -5.52 -2.87 3.36
C ALA A 9 -6.20 -1.87 2.40
N ILE A 10 -6.63 -0.70 2.88
CA ILE A 10 -7.15 0.39 2.04
C ILE A 10 -6.07 0.91 1.08
N ILE A 11 -4.82 1.04 1.55
CA ILE A 11 -3.69 1.42 0.68
C ILE A 11 -3.52 0.40 -0.45
N LEU A 12 -3.53 -0.88 -0.12
CA LEU A 12 -3.42 -1.97 -1.10
C LEU A 12 -4.64 -2.05 -2.04
N ALA A 13 -5.83 -1.70 -1.56
CA ALA A 13 -7.02 -1.63 -2.40
C ALA A 13 -6.87 -0.60 -3.52
N GLY A 14 -6.17 0.52 -3.29
CA GLY A 14 -5.79 1.42 -4.37
C GLY A 14 -4.90 0.73 -5.42
N GLY A 15 -3.94 -0.11 -5.00
CA GLY A 15 -3.11 -0.91 -5.91
C GLY A 15 -3.93 -1.90 -6.74
N PHE A 16 -4.90 -2.57 -6.10
CA PHE A 16 -5.86 -3.45 -6.77
C PHE A 16 -6.66 -2.71 -7.85
N LEU A 17 -7.26 -1.57 -7.50
CA LEU A 17 -8.07 -0.75 -8.39
C LEU A 17 -7.26 -0.20 -9.57
N ALA A 18 -6.00 0.17 -9.33
CA ALA A 18 -5.09 0.59 -10.39
C ALA A 18 -4.84 -0.55 -11.39
N GLY A 19 -4.66 -1.79 -10.91
CA GLY A 19 -4.55 -2.98 -11.75
C GLY A 19 -5.83 -3.25 -12.55
N GLN A 20 -7.00 -3.13 -11.91
CA GLN A 20 -8.31 -3.30 -12.56
C GLN A 20 -8.62 -2.25 -13.64
N SER A 21 -7.96 -1.10 -13.56
CA SER A 21 -8.13 0.03 -14.47
C SER A 21 -6.99 0.12 -15.50
N GLU A 22 -6.13 -0.89 -15.58
CA GLU A 22 -4.93 -0.94 -16.45
C GLU A 22 -4.07 0.33 -16.34
N ASN A 23 -4.01 0.91 -15.14
CA ASN A 23 -3.22 2.11 -14.93
C ASN A 23 -1.72 1.82 -15.12
N PRO A 24 -0.91 2.84 -15.47
CA PRO A 24 0.52 2.66 -15.70
C PRO A 24 1.25 2.04 -14.50
N VAL A 25 2.21 1.15 -14.77
CA VAL A 25 2.96 0.38 -13.76
C VAL A 25 3.66 1.27 -12.71
N TRP A 26 4.06 2.50 -13.06
CA TRP A 26 4.71 3.40 -12.10
C TRP A 26 3.81 3.76 -10.90
N VAL A 27 2.48 3.60 -11.02
CA VAL A 27 1.53 3.80 -9.91
C VAL A 27 1.85 2.88 -8.72
N ILE A 28 2.39 1.70 -8.99
CA ILE A 28 2.87 0.77 -7.95
C ILE A 28 3.89 1.46 -7.04
N LEU A 29 4.82 2.23 -7.60
CA LEU A 29 5.87 2.91 -6.83
C LEU A 29 5.27 4.00 -5.94
N VAL A 30 4.29 4.75 -6.44
CA VAL A 30 3.61 5.79 -5.66
C VAL A 30 2.84 5.18 -4.50
N ILE A 31 2.04 4.14 -4.76
CA ILE A 31 1.25 3.47 -3.73
C ILE A 31 2.17 2.76 -2.72
N ALA A 32 3.27 2.15 -3.17
CA ALA A 32 4.28 1.55 -2.29
C ALA A 32 4.98 2.59 -1.40
N ALA A 33 5.22 3.81 -1.90
CA ALA A 33 5.72 4.90 -1.09
C ALA A 33 4.73 5.28 0.03
N LEU A 34 3.44 5.40 -0.29
CA LEU A 34 2.39 5.67 0.70
C LEU A 34 2.30 4.55 1.75
N ALA A 35 2.33 3.29 1.32
CA ALA A 35 2.35 2.12 2.19
C ALA A 35 3.58 2.09 3.10
N THR A 36 4.74 2.51 2.57
CA THR A 36 5.99 2.60 3.34
C THR A 36 5.85 3.63 4.45
N VAL A 37 5.34 4.82 4.14
CA VAL A 37 5.11 5.87 5.15
C VAL A 37 4.14 5.38 6.22
N ALA A 38 3.03 4.74 5.83
CA ALA A 38 2.08 4.17 6.79
C ALA A 38 2.75 3.17 7.75
N ARG A 39 3.61 2.28 7.23
CA ARG A 39 4.33 1.29 8.03
C ARG A 39 5.43 1.90 8.90
N VAL A 40 6.02 3.02 8.49
CA VAL A 40 7.00 3.75 9.31
C VAL A 40 6.32 4.39 10.53
N LEU A 41 5.09 4.90 10.35
CA LEU A 41 4.28 5.52 11.39
C LEU A 41 3.61 4.50 12.34
N ASP A 42 3.53 3.23 11.93
CA ASP A 42 2.90 2.17 12.71
C ASP A 42 3.70 1.81 13.99
N PRO A 43 3.11 1.97 15.19
CA PRO A 43 3.76 1.66 16.47
C PRO A 43 4.09 0.17 16.63
N GLU A 44 3.27 -0.75 16.10
CA GLU A 44 3.56 -2.19 16.15
C GLU A 44 4.81 -2.51 15.32
N ALA A 45 4.93 -1.87 14.14
CA ALA A 45 6.11 -1.98 13.30
C ALA A 45 7.35 -1.34 13.93
N ALA A 46 7.19 -0.27 14.71
CA ALA A 46 8.27 0.32 15.50
C ALA A 46 8.76 -0.63 16.61
N ALA A 47 7.84 -1.22 17.38
CA ALA A 47 8.16 -2.19 18.42
C ALA A 47 8.85 -3.43 17.87
N ALA A 48 8.37 -3.97 16.74
CA ALA A 48 8.99 -5.12 16.07
C ALA A 48 10.43 -4.82 15.59
N ARG A 49 10.69 -3.60 15.10
CA ARG A 49 12.05 -3.16 14.73
C ARG A 49 12.97 -3.04 15.94
N ALA A 50 12.46 -2.45 17.03
CA ALA A 50 13.20 -2.31 18.28
C ALA A 50 13.57 -3.67 18.88
N ALA A 51 12.65 -4.65 18.86
CA ALA A 51 12.91 -6.02 19.29
C ALA A 51 14.02 -6.72 18.48
N GLN A 52 14.22 -6.32 17.22
CA GLN A 52 15.31 -6.80 16.37
C GLN A 52 16.61 -6.01 16.53
N GLY A 53 16.67 -5.01 17.43
CA GLY A 53 17.82 -4.12 17.58
C GLY A 53 18.12 -3.25 16.36
N LYS A 54 17.15 -3.08 15.45
CA LYS A 54 17.31 -2.34 14.20
C LYS A 54 16.79 -0.92 14.33
N THR A 55 17.60 0.05 13.89
CA THR A 55 17.16 1.42 13.68
C THR A 55 16.27 1.51 12.44
N LEU A 56 15.46 2.58 12.32
CA LEU A 56 14.67 2.83 11.10
C LEU A 56 15.55 2.84 9.85
N ALA A 57 16.71 3.51 9.88
CA ALA A 57 17.61 3.57 8.74
C ALA A 57 18.06 2.19 8.25
N LYS A 58 18.33 1.25 9.17
CA LYS A 58 18.70 -0.14 8.83
C LYS A 58 17.51 -0.95 8.30
N ALA A 59 16.30 -0.68 8.77
CA ALA A 59 15.10 -1.40 8.37
C ALA A 59 14.45 -0.86 7.08
N LEU A 60 14.66 0.41 6.76
CA LEU A 60 13.97 1.13 5.69
C LEU A 60 14.11 0.46 4.30
N PRO A 61 15.29 -0.01 3.85
CA PRO A 61 15.40 -0.64 2.54
C PRO A 61 14.52 -1.89 2.40
N MET A 62 14.51 -2.73 3.43
CA MET A 62 13.66 -3.93 3.46
C MET A 62 12.19 -3.58 3.58
N LEU A 63 11.84 -2.52 4.33
CA LEU A 63 10.46 -2.04 4.39
C LEU A 63 9.97 -1.62 3.01
N VAL A 64 10.71 -0.76 2.32
CA VAL A 64 10.39 -0.27 0.96
C VAL A 64 10.24 -1.44 -0.01
N PHE A 65 11.23 -2.35 -0.04
CA PHE A 65 11.20 -3.49 -0.94
C PHE A 65 9.99 -4.40 -0.69
N ASN A 66 9.68 -4.66 0.59
CA ASN A 66 8.49 -5.41 0.96
C ASN A 66 7.19 -4.70 0.50
N GLN A 67 7.12 -3.37 0.62
CA GLN A 67 5.96 -2.62 0.13
C GLN A 67 5.79 -2.70 -1.38
N ILE A 68 6.89 -2.58 -2.14
CA ILE A 68 6.87 -2.74 -3.59
C ILE A 68 6.34 -4.12 -3.98
N ILE A 69 6.82 -5.19 -3.31
CA ILE A 69 6.34 -6.55 -3.56
C ILE A 69 4.83 -6.63 -3.32
N TRP A 70 4.34 -6.20 -2.16
CA TRP A 70 2.92 -6.31 -1.82
C TRP A 70 2.05 -5.51 -2.77
N VAL A 71 2.38 -4.25 -3.05
CA VAL A 71 1.60 -3.42 -3.96
C VAL A 71 1.63 -3.99 -5.38
N ASN A 72 2.77 -4.50 -5.85
CA ASN A 72 2.88 -5.15 -7.15
C ASN A 72 2.01 -6.42 -7.22
N LEU A 73 2.01 -7.25 -6.17
CA LEU A 73 1.16 -8.44 -6.11
C LEU A 73 -0.32 -8.06 -6.22
N VAL A 74 -0.79 -7.08 -5.43
CA VAL A 74 -2.20 -6.70 -5.48
C VAL A 74 -2.57 -6.04 -6.81
N PHE A 75 -1.68 -5.25 -7.40
CA PHE A 75 -1.83 -4.71 -8.75
C PHE A 75 -1.98 -5.83 -9.78
N LEU A 76 -1.10 -6.83 -9.76
CA LEU A 76 -1.13 -7.97 -10.69
C LEU A 76 -2.39 -8.82 -10.50
N ILE A 77 -2.93 -8.94 -9.29
CA ILE A 77 -4.22 -9.60 -9.07
C ILE A 77 -5.33 -8.80 -9.77
N GLY A 78 -5.39 -7.49 -9.58
CA GLY A 78 -6.37 -6.64 -10.27
C GLY A 78 -6.25 -6.70 -11.79
N PHE A 79 -5.02 -6.62 -12.30
CA PHE A 79 -4.71 -6.72 -13.73
C PHE A 79 -5.01 -8.11 -14.31
N GLY A 80 -4.72 -9.18 -13.56
CA GLY A 80 -5.02 -10.55 -13.97
C GLY A 80 -6.53 -10.79 -14.17
N ILE A 81 -7.37 -10.14 -13.36
CA ILE A 81 -8.83 -10.18 -13.55
C ILE A 81 -9.22 -9.49 -14.87
N VAL A 82 -8.65 -8.32 -15.16
CA VAL A 82 -8.88 -7.59 -16.42
C VAL A 82 -8.46 -8.42 -17.62
N TRP A 83 -7.26 -9.02 -17.54
CA TRP A 83 -6.74 -9.89 -18.57
C TRP A 83 -7.65 -11.10 -18.84
N ALA A 84 -8.20 -11.72 -17.79
CA ALA A 84 -9.13 -12.84 -17.92
C ALA A 84 -10.48 -12.44 -18.53
N LEU A 85 -10.93 -11.19 -18.31
CA LEU A 85 -12.21 -10.67 -18.80
C LEU A 85 -12.09 -9.97 -20.18
N GLY A 86 -10.87 -9.69 -20.64
CA GLY A 86 -10.60 -9.02 -21.91
C GLY A 86 -10.95 -7.53 -21.94
N ALA A 87 -11.36 -6.93 -20.82
CA ALA A 87 -11.70 -5.52 -20.70
C ALA A 87 -11.54 -5.04 -19.25
N PRO A 88 -11.26 -3.74 -19.03
CA PRO A 88 -11.20 -3.16 -17.69
C PRO A 88 -12.49 -3.39 -16.92
N VAL A 89 -12.37 -3.93 -15.69
CA VAL A 89 -13.53 -4.14 -14.80
C VAL A 89 -14.10 -2.80 -14.34
N VAL A 90 -13.21 -1.83 -14.12
CA VAL A 90 -13.56 -0.48 -13.72
C VAL A 90 -12.61 0.46 -14.46
N ALA A 91 -13.14 1.37 -15.27
CA ALA A 91 -12.33 2.35 -16.01
C ALA A 91 -12.11 3.60 -15.12
N LEU A 92 -11.24 3.49 -14.12
CA LEU A 92 -10.99 4.60 -13.20
C LEU A 92 -9.91 5.54 -13.73
N PRO A 93 -10.08 6.87 -13.53
CA PRO A 93 -9.02 7.81 -13.81
C PRO A 93 -7.86 7.59 -12.83
N LEU A 94 -6.63 7.78 -13.33
CA LEU A 94 -5.38 7.55 -12.61
C LEU A 94 -5.32 8.11 -11.18
N TRP A 95 -5.92 9.27 -10.95
CA TRP A 95 -5.88 9.95 -9.65
C TRP A 95 -6.70 9.22 -8.58
N LEU A 96 -7.72 8.44 -8.96
CA LEU A 96 -8.66 7.86 -8.00
C LEU A 96 -8.04 6.70 -7.21
N PRO A 97 -7.34 5.72 -7.80
CA PRO A 97 -6.60 4.71 -7.04
C PRO A 97 -5.55 5.32 -6.09
N ILE A 98 -4.86 6.36 -6.53
CA ILE A 98 -3.89 7.10 -5.70
C ILE A 98 -4.61 7.77 -4.52
N LEU A 99 -5.78 8.37 -4.75
CA LEU A 99 -6.58 9.00 -3.70
C LEU A 99 -7.08 7.98 -2.67
N VAL A 100 -7.54 6.80 -3.10
CA VAL A 100 -7.90 5.70 -2.19
C VAL A 100 -6.71 5.33 -1.30
N SER A 101 -5.52 5.18 -1.89
CA SER A 101 -4.31 4.90 -1.10
C SER A 101 -3.92 6.05 -0.18
N ALA A 102 -4.09 7.30 -0.60
CA ALA A 102 -3.82 8.47 0.22
C ALA A 102 -4.78 8.54 1.44
N VAL A 103 -6.07 8.21 1.25
CA VAL A 103 -7.04 8.09 2.35
C VAL A 103 -6.62 6.99 3.33
N GLY A 104 -6.15 5.85 2.81
CA GLY A 104 -5.56 4.79 3.63
C GLY A 104 -4.39 5.29 4.48
N LEU A 105 -3.46 6.05 3.88
CA LEU A 105 -2.34 6.66 4.61
C LEU A 105 -2.81 7.63 5.70
N VAL A 106 -3.75 8.52 5.39
CA VAL A 106 -4.28 9.49 6.36
C VAL A 106 -4.93 8.76 7.54
N GLY A 107 -5.74 7.73 7.27
CA GLY A 107 -6.35 6.92 8.31
C GLY A 107 -5.32 6.18 9.17
N ALA A 108 -4.30 5.59 8.55
CA ALA A 108 -3.19 4.96 9.27
C ALA A 108 -2.48 5.97 10.19
N ALA A 109 -2.13 7.14 9.67
CA ALA A 109 -1.44 8.19 10.42
C ALA A 109 -2.27 8.72 11.61
N VAL A 110 -3.59 8.87 11.43
CA VAL A 110 -4.50 9.28 12.52
C VAL A 110 -4.58 8.21 13.60
N MET A 111 -4.68 6.93 13.22
CA MET A 111 -4.75 5.85 14.20
C MET A 111 -3.44 5.63 14.96
N SER A 112 -2.30 5.74 14.27
CA SER A 112 -0.96 5.67 14.89
C SER A 112 -0.70 6.80 15.90
N ARG A 113 -1.48 7.88 15.90
CA ARG A 113 -1.41 8.95 16.90
C ARG A 113 -2.34 8.71 18.11
N LYS A 114 -3.31 7.82 17.98
CA LYS A 114 -4.31 7.51 19.01
C LYS A 114 -3.95 6.28 19.86
N GLY A 115 -2.91 5.55 19.49
CA GLY A 115 -2.39 4.38 20.21
C GLY A 115 -0.88 4.35 20.13
#